data_AF-A0A937VJJ3-F1
#
_entry.id   AF-A0A937VJJ3-F1
#
_cell.length_a   1.000
_cell.length_b   1.000
_cell.length_c   1.000
_cell.angle_alpha   90.00
_cell.angle_beta   90.00
_cell.angle_gamma   90.00
#
_symmetry.space_group_name_H-M   'P 1'
#
loop_
_entity.id
_entity.type
_entity.pdbx_description
1 polymer ?
#
loop_
_entity_poly.entity_id
_entity_poly.type
_entity_poly.pdbx_seq_one_letter_code
_entity_poly.pdbx_strand_id
1 'polypeptide(L)'
;NKAMREEMKVSTTARWQNEHGMYVFKASSPALFWADFTAFSLNGVAQKITCPTLVCWGVADSFDPGGRQAKQLYRELTCPKTLMGFTQRYEAGDHCQLGAFALSFGRKFDWLDEVMRPRQ
;
A
#
# COMPACT_ATOMS: atom_id res chain seq x y z
N ASN A 1 -19.85 13.78 -6.90
CA ASN A 1 -20.89 13.39 -5.91
C ASN A 1 -21.97 12.46 -6.47
N LYS A 2 -22.81 12.85 -7.45
CA LYS A 2 -23.94 12.01 -7.94
C LYS A 2 -23.51 10.58 -8.33
N ALA A 3 -22.55 10.43 -9.24
CA ALA A 3 -22.08 9.12 -9.71
C ALA A 3 -21.54 8.23 -8.57
N MET A 4 -20.72 8.79 -7.68
CA MET A 4 -20.20 8.09 -6.49
C MET A 4 -21.35 7.57 -5.61
N ARG A 5 -22.40 8.38 -5.39
CA ARG A 5 -23.55 7.96 -4.58
C ARG A 5 -24.39 6.87 -5.24
N GLU A 6 -24.50 6.85 -6.57
CA GLU A 6 -25.17 5.73 -7.27
C GLU A 6 -24.36 4.43 -7.14
N GLU A 7 -23.05 4.49 -7.29
CA GLU A 7 -22.17 3.32 -7.10
C GLU A 7 -22.26 2.77 -5.66
N MET A 8 -22.28 3.64 -4.65
CA MET A 8 -22.45 3.24 -3.25
C MET A 8 -23.75 2.44 -3.02
N LYS A 9 -24.81 2.63 -3.81
CA LYS A 9 -26.07 1.87 -3.65
C LYS A 9 -25.93 0.41 -4.08
N VAL A 10 -25.05 0.12 -5.02
CA VAL A 10 -24.90 -1.21 -5.64
C VAL A 10 -23.64 -1.95 -5.22
N SER A 11 -22.64 -1.25 -4.67
CA SER A 11 -21.37 -1.83 -4.21
C SER A 11 -21.16 -1.58 -2.72
N THR A 12 -21.08 -2.67 -1.95
CA THR A 12 -20.77 -2.60 -0.51
C THR A 12 -19.36 -2.07 -0.26
N THR A 13 -18.39 -2.45 -1.10
CA THR A 13 -17.03 -1.93 -1.06
C THR A 13 -17.01 -0.42 -1.29
N ALA A 14 -17.68 0.07 -2.35
CA ALA A 14 -17.72 1.50 -2.64
C ALA A 14 -18.43 2.29 -1.53
N ARG A 15 -19.52 1.74 -0.97
CA ARG A 15 -20.22 2.35 0.16
C ARG A 15 -19.31 2.50 1.37
N TRP A 16 -18.68 1.41 1.78
CA TRP A 16 -17.77 1.42 2.92
C TRP A 16 -16.60 2.38 2.71
N GLN A 17 -15.94 2.35 1.55
CA GLN A 17 -14.82 3.24 1.24
C GLN A 17 -15.20 4.72 1.37
N ASN A 18 -16.36 5.12 0.86
CA ASN A 18 -16.79 6.52 0.89
C ASN A 18 -17.32 6.92 2.26
N GLU A 19 -18.13 6.11 2.93
CA GLU A 19 -18.67 6.44 4.26
C GLU A 19 -17.58 6.46 5.33
N HIS A 20 -16.72 5.44 5.34
CA HIS A 20 -15.58 5.38 6.26
C HIS A 20 -14.56 6.47 5.95
N GLY A 21 -14.24 6.68 4.67
CA GLY A 21 -13.34 7.75 4.23
C GLY A 21 -13.85 9.13 4.65
N MET A 22 -15.12 9.43 4.42
CA MET A 22 -15.73 10.68 4.89
C MET A 22 -15.66 10.84 6.41
N TYR A 23 -15.91 9.77 7.17
CA TYR A 23 -15.79 9.79 8.63
C TYR A 23 -14.36 10.12 9.08
N VAL A 24 -13.36 9.41 8.56
CA VAL A 24 -11.94 9.57 8.92
C VAL A 24 -11.41 10.95 8.55
N PHE A 25 -11.75 11.42 7.34
CA PHE A 25 -11.28 12.70 6.81
C PHE A 25 -12.14 13.89 7.27
N LYS A 26 -13.21 13.63 8.04
CA LYS A 26 -14.22 14.63 8.43
C LYS A 26 -14.80 15.39 7.22
N ALA A 27 -14.92 14.71 6.08
CA ALA A 27 -15.40 15.30 4.85
C ALA A 27 -16.93 15.21 4.75
N SER A 28 -17.58 16.30 4.31
CA SER A 28 -19.05 16.38 4.21
C SER A 28 -19.62 15.73 2.94
N SER A 29 -18.76 15.30 2.01
CA SER A 29 -19.21 14.58 0.80
C SER A 29 -18.14 13.63 0.25
N PRO A 30 -18.52 12.60 -0.54
CA PRO A 30 -17.57 11.70 -1.20
C PRO A 30 -16.50 12.44 -2.02
N ALA A 31 -16.89 13.47 -2.79
CA ALA A 31 -15.95 14.22 -3.61
C ALA A 31 -14.92 15.00 -2.78
N LEU A 32 -15.32 15.55 -1.62
CA LEU A 32 -14.38 16.23 -0.72
C LEU A 32 -13.43 15.21 -0.08
N PHE A 33 -13.93 14.05 0.35
CA PHE A 33 -13.07 12.97 0.83
C PHE A 33 -12.00 12.60 -0.22
N TRP A 34 -12.40 12.34 -1.47
CA TRP A 34 -11.44 12.00 -2.51
C TRP A 34 -10.47 13.13 -2.84
N ALA A 35 -10.91 14.40 -2.78
CA ALA A 35 -10.04 15.55 -2.94
C ALA A 35 -8.98 15.61 -1.82
N ASP A 36 -9.40 15.47 -0.56
CA ASP A 36 -8.49 15.46 0.59
C ASP A 36 -7.53 14.26 0.54
N PHE A 37 -8.02 13.09 0.11
CA PHE A 37 -7.21 11.89 -0.06
C PHE A 37 -6.04 12.09 -1.04
N THR A 38 -6.19 12.95 -2.06
CA THR A 38 -5.11 13.21 -3.02
C THR A 38 -3.86 13.84 -2.42
N ALA A 39 -3.98 14.48 -1.24
CA ALA A 39 -2.83 15.02 -0.52
C ALA A 39 -1.89 13.93 0.02
N PHE A 40 -2.36 12.69 0.16
CA PHE A 40 -1.59 11.57 0.69
C PHE A 40 -0.77 10.92 -0.43
N SER A 41 0.32 11.60 -0.80
CA SER A 41 1.23 11.16 -1.85
C SER A 41 2.69 11.27 -1.40
N LEU A 42 3.53 10.37 -1.92
CA LEU A 42 5.00 10.45 -1.78
C LEU A 42 5.67 11.15 -2.98
N ASN A 43 4.90 11.62 -3.96
CA ASN A 43 5.42 12.30 -5.14
C ASN A 43 6.28 13.52 -4.73
N GLY A 44 7.52 13.57 -5.22
CA GLY A 44 8.46 14.66 -4.96
C GLY A 44 9.07 14.68 -3.55
N VAL A 45 8.71 13.73 -2.68
CA VAL A 45 9.28 13.61 -1.33
C VAL A 45 9.87 12.23 -1.03
N ALA A 46 9.60 11.20 -1.84
CA ALA A 46 10.15 9.86 -1.68
C ALA A 46 11.69 9.85 -1.60
N GLN A 47 12.36 10.77 -2.32
CA GLN A 47 13.83 10.91 -2.34
C GLN A 47 14.39 11.42 -1.00
N LYS A 48 13.55 11.93 -0.10
CA LYS A 48 13.95 12.36 1.24
C LYS A 48 14.09 11.21 2.23
N ILE A 49 13.65 9.99 1.87
CA ILE A 49 13.84 8.79 2.68
C ILE A 49 15.32 8.38 2.57
N THR A 50 16.02 8.33 3.72
CA THR A 50 17.47 8.08 3.76
C THR A 50 17.88 6.75 4.39
N CYS A 51 16.95 6.04 5.04
CA CYS A 51 17.22 4.74 5.65
C CYS A 51 17.01 3.58 4.67
N PRO A 52 17.67 2.43 4.88
CA PRO A 52 17.37 1.21 4.14
C PRO A 52 15.87 0.91 4.15
N THR A 53 15.28 0.71 2.97
CA THR A 53 13.83 0.60 2.82
C THR A 53 13.44 -0.68 2.09
N LEU A 54 12.58 -1.49 2.73
CA LEU A 54 11.92 -2.64 2.12
C LEU A 54 10.56 -2.23 1.57
N VAL A 55 10.35 -2.42 0.27
CA VAL A 55 9.05 -2.25 -0.39
C VAL A 55 8.47 -3.62 -0.70
N CYS A 56 7.31 -3.94 -0.14
CA CYS A 56 6.60 -5.20 -0.39
C CYS A 56 5.43 -4.98 -1.35
N TRP A 57 5.12 -5.99 -2.17
CA TRP A 57 3.91 -6.02 -2.98
C TRP A 57 3.44 -7.45 -3.25
N GLY A 58 2.13 -7.62 -3.42
CA GLY A 58 1.49 -8.89 -3.74
C GLY A 58 0.93 -8.92 -5.16
N VAL A 59 1.00 -10.07 -5.84
CA VAL A 59 0.46 -10.22 -7.21
C VAL A 59 -1.06 -10.11 -7.29
N ALA A 60 -1.77 -10.38 -6.19
CA ALA A 60 -3.23 -10.36 -6.07
C ALA A 60 -3.74 -9.16 -5.24
N ASP A 61 -2.87 -8.20 -4.90
CA ASP A 61 -3.27 -7.01 -4.15
C ASP A 61 -4.17 -6.11 -5.01
N SER A 62 -5.45 -6.05 -4.65
CA SER A 62 -6.46 -5.25 -5.35
C SER A 62 -6.31 -3.74 -5.13
N PHE A 63 -5.60 -3.31 -4.07
CA PHE A 63 -5.31 -1.90 -3.80
C PHE A 63 -4.07 -1.40 -4.54
N ASP A 64 -3.17 -2.31 -4.96
CA ASP A 64 -2.05 -1.99 -5.84
C ASP A 64 -1.94 -2.97 -7.02
N PRO A 65 -2.87 -2.92 -8.00
CA PRO A 65 -2.93 -3.93 -9.05
C PRO A 65 -1.64 -3.98 -9.88
N GLY A 66 -0.98 -5.13 -9.87
CA GLY A 66 0.30 -5.33 -10.56
C GLY A 66 1.49 -4.67 -9.86
N GLY A 67 1.35 -4.23 -8.61
CA GLY A 67 2.39 -3.57 -7.82
C GLY A 67 2.82 -2.22 -8.41
N ARG A 68 1.92 -1.47 -9.05
CA ARG A 68 2.26 -0.23 -9.76
C ARG A 68 2.80 0.83 -8.80
N GLN A 69 2.12 1.04 -7.67
CA GLN A 69 2.50 2.01 -6.65
C GLN A 69 3.78 1.56 -5.94
N ALA A 70 3.88 0.29 -5.56
CA ALA A 70 5.08 -0.27 -4.95
C ALA A 70 6.31 -0.12 -5.87
N LYS A 71 6.17 -0.46 -7.16
CA LYS A 71 7.25 -0.29 -8.15
C LYS A 71 7.57 1.18 -8.40
N GLN A 72 6.59 2.08 -8.35
CA GLN A 72 6.82 3.51 -8.46
C GLN A 72 7.64 4.03 -7.28
N LEU A 73 7.23 3.75 -6.04
CA LEU A 73 7.99 4.12 -4.85
C LEU A 73 9.41 3.57 -4.91
N TYR A 74 9.56 2.27 -5.23
CA TYR A 74 10.87 1.66 -5.37
C TYR A 74 11.77 2.38 -6.39
N ARG A 75 11.24 2.85 -7.52
CA ARG A 75 12.02 3.63 -8.49
C ARG A 75 12.42 4.99 -7.93
N GLU A 76 11.52 5.66 -7.21
CA GLU A 76 11.74 7.02 -6.69
C GLU A 76 12.68 7.10 -5.48
N LEU A 77 12.80 6.03 -4.68
CA LEU A 77 13.73 5.97 -3.55
C LEU A 77 15.20 6.13 -3.99
N THR A 78 15.99 6.87 -3.23
CA THR A 78 17.45 7.09 -3.49
C THR A 78 18.35 6.42 -2.45
N CYS A 79 17.77 5.87 -1.38
CA CYS A 79 18.45 5.11 -0.34
C CYS A 79 18.72 3.65 -0.76
N PRO A 80 19.49 2.87 0.03
CA PRO A 80 19.49 1.42 -0.09
C PRO A 80 18.05 0.89 -0.03
N LYS A 81 17.68 0.04 -0.99
CA LYS A 81 16.28 -0.35 -1.19
C LYS A 81 16.17 -1.78 -1.70
N THR A 82 15.09 -2.46 -1.30
CA THR A 82 14.76 -3.81 -1.73
C THR A 82 13.29 -3.87 -2.15
N LEU A 83 13.00 -4.48 -3.30
CA LEU A 83 11.62 -4.76 -3.72
C LEU A 83 11.32 -6.25 -3.53
N MET A 84 10.35 -6.56 -2.68
CA MET A 84 9.95 -7.92 -2.35
C MET A 84 8.55 -8.22 -2.89
N GLY A 85 8.49 -9.07 -3.91
CA GLY A 85 7.23 -9.59 -4.44
C GLY A 85 6.75 -10.84 -3.69
N PHE A 86 5.44 -10.94 -3.50
CA PHE A 86 4.74 -12.11 -3.00
C PHE A 86 3.79 -12.65 -4.06
N THR A 87 3.83 -13.98 -4.25
CA THR A 87 3.04 -14.68 -5.27
C THR A 87 1.92 -15.49 -4.65
N GLN A 88 0.96 -15.92 -5.46
CA GLN A 88 -0.13 -16.78 -5.01
C GLN A 88 0.29 -18.24 -4.76
N ARG A 89 1.54 -18.64 -5.05
CA ARG A 89 1.99 -20.04 -4.85
C ARG A 89 1.72 -20.56 -3.43
N TYR A 90 1.76 -19.66 -2.45
CA TYR A 90 1.49 -19.94 -1.05
C TYR A 90 0.42 -18.99 -0.49
N GLU A 91 -0.49 -18.46 -1.32
CA GLU A 91 -1.52 -17.48 -0.92
C GLU A 91 -0.94 -16.17 -0.31
N ALA A 92 0.32 -15.87 -0.59
CA ALA A 92 0.97 -14.66 -0.07
C ALA A 92 0.67 -13.43 -0.94
N GLY A 93 -0.01 -13.57 -2.07
CA GLY A 93 -0.18 -12.50 -3.06
C GLY A 93 -1.23 -11.45 -2.70
N ASP A 94 -2.09 -11.70 -1.70
CA ASP A 94 -3.17 -10.80 -1.32
C ASP A 94 -2.69 -9.54 -0.60
N HIS A 95 -3.59 -8.57 -0.44
CA HIS A 95 -3.33 -7.35 0.31
C HIS A 95 -2.75 -7.66 1.69
N CYS A 96 -1.69 -6.93 2.05
CA CYS A 96 -0.90 -7.17 3.27
C CYS A 96 -0.33 -8.60 3.43
N GLN A 97 -0.37 -9.44 2.38
CA GLN A 97 -0.02 -10.86 2.43
C GLN A 97 -0.91 -11.67 3.40
N LEU A 98 -2.19 -11.28 3.51
CA LEU A 98 -3.17 -11.85 4.45
C LEU A 98 -3.29 -13.38 4.37
N GLY A 99 -3.14 -13.99 3.19
CA GLY A 99 -3.23 -15.45 3.04
C GLY A 99 -2.00 -16.21 3.56
N ALA A 100 -0.89 -15.54 3.89
CA ALA A 100 0.36 -16.21 4.25
C ALA A 100 1.25 -15.40 5.21
N PHE A 101 0.71 -14.98 6.35
CA PHE A 101 1.45 -14.13 7.29
C PHE A 101 2.77 -14.71 7.76
N ALA A 102 2.82 -16.01 8.11
CA ALA A 102 4.06 -16.63 8.60
C ALA A 102 5.19 -16.55 7.55
N LEU A 103 4.89 -16.86 6.28
CA LEU A 103 5.84 -16.72 5.18
C LEU A 103 6.23 -15.26 4.95
N SER A 104 5.25 -14.36 5.01
CA SER A 104 5.49 -12.93 4.82
C SER A 104 6.39 -12.34 5.89
N PHE A 105 6.14 -12.66 7.15
CA PHE A 105 6.93 -12.19 8.27
C PHE A 105 8.31 -12.80 8.30
N GLY A 106 8.46 -14.11 8.04
CA GLY A 106 9.78 -14.73 7.92
C GLY A 106 10.68 -13.98 6.95
N ARG A 107 10.21 -13.74 5.72
CA ARG A 107 11.00 -13.00 4.71
C ARG A 107 11.30 -11.55 5.09
N LYS A 108 10.39 -10.87 5.79
CA LYS A 108 10.59 -9.49 6.28
C LYS A 108 11.61 -9.44 7.41
N PHE A 109 11.57 -10.41 8.32
CA PHE A 109 12.52 -10.52 9.42
C PHE A 109 13.91 -10.93 8.93
N ASP A 110 14.01 -11.86 7.97
CA ASP A 110 15.28 -12.18 7.32
C ASP A 110 15.94 -10.93 6.72
N TRP A 111 15.15 -10.08 6.05
CA TRP A 111 15.64 -8.80 5.51
C TRP A 111 16.08 -7.83 6.62
N LEU A 112 15.32 -7.73 7.71
CA LEU A 112 15.70 -6.90 8.85
C LEU A 112 17.01 -7.39 9.48
N ASP A 113 17.20 -8.70 9.64
CA ASP A 113 18.43 -9.29 10.18
C ASP A 113 19.65 -9.03 9.29
N GLU A 114 19.47 -8.97 7.97
CA GLU A 114 20.52 -8.58 7.04
C GLU A 114 20.88 -7.09 7.18
N VAL A 115 19.88 -6.21 7.27
CA VAL A 115 20.06 -4.76 7.25
C VAL A 115 20.50 -4.17 8.58
N MET A 116 20.01 -4.74 9.69
CA MET A 116 20.22 -4.22 11.05
C MET A 116 21.38 -4.90 11.77
N ARG A 117 22.05 -5.86 11.13
CA ARG A 117 23.20 -6.56 11.70
C ARG A 117 24.29 -5.54 12.10
N PRO A 118 24.80 -5.56 13.35
CA PRO A 118 25.87 -4.67 13.76
C PRO A 118 27.08 -4.83 12.84
N ARG A 119 27.66 -3.72 12.39
CA ARG A 119 28.95 -3.76 11.68
C ARG A 119 30.00 -4.19 12.70
N GLN A 120 30.69 -5.30 12.43
CA GLN A 120 31.89 -5.70 13.16
C GLN A 120 33.03 -4.70 12.90
#